data_AF-A0A7J4GL30-F1
#
_entry.id   AF-A0A7J4GL30-F1
#
_cell.length_a   1.000
_cell.length_b   1.000
_cell.length_c   1.000
_cell.angle_alpha   90.00
_cell.angle_beta   90.00
_cell.angle_gamma   90.00
#
_symmetry.space_group_name_H-M   'P 1'
#
loop_
_entity.id
_entity.type
_entity.pdbx_description
1 polymer ?
#
loop_
_entity_poly.entity_id
_entity_poly.type
_entity_poly.pdbx_seq_one_letter_code
_entity_poly.pdbx_strand_id
1 'polypeptide(L)' 'VLRGGKPISGLYAAGGAAIGISGNGASGYLSGNGLLGALGLGYLAGRAISHG' A
#
# COMPACT_ATOMS: atom_id res chain seq x y z
N VAL A 1 -2.85 -12.26 -7.42
CA VAL A 1 -1.87 -12.48 -6.33
C VAL A 1 -0.64 -13.18 -6.87
N LEU A 2 0.56 -12.81 -6.41
CA LEU A 2 1.82 -13.37 -6.90
C LEU A 2 1.86 -14.89 -6.65
N ARG A 3 2.30 -15.68 -7.64
CA ARG A 3 2.39 -17.14 -7.52
C ARG A 3 3.37 -17.49 -6.40
N GLY A 4 2.89 -18.09 -5.31
CA GLY A 4 3.71 -18.47 -4.16
C GLY A 4 4.04 -17.35 -3.17
N GLY A 5 3.36 -16.19 -3.25
CA GLY A 5 3.51 -15.12 -2.26
C GLY A 5 4.88 -14.44 -2.20
N LYS A 6 5.76 -14.70 -3.19
CA LYS A 6 7.07 -14.08 -3.26
C LYS A 6 6.98 -12.69 -3.88
N PRO A 7 7.58 -11.65 -3.27
CA PRO A 7 7.69 -10.32 -3.87
C PRO A 7 8.43 -10.37 -5.22
N ILE A 8 8.04 -9.48 -6.14
CA ILE A 8 8.83 -9.23 -7.36
C ILE A 8 9.90 -8.20 -6.98
N SER A 9 11.18 -8.54 -7.19
CA SER A 9 12.29 -7.64 -6.87
C SER A 9 12.16 -6.32 -7.61
N GLY A 10 12.30 -5.21 -6.89
CA GLY A 10 12.20 -3.85 -7.44
C GLY A 10 10.78 -3.36 -7.72
N LEU A 11 9.73 -4.17 -7.49
CA LEU A 11 8.34 -3.76 -7.69
C LEU A 11 7.69 -3.38 -6.35
N TYR A 12 7.21 -2.15 -6.27
CA TYR A 12 6.52 -1.60 -5.10
C TYR A 12 5.15 -1.07 -5.51
N ALA A 13 4.22 -1.04 -4.55
CA ALA A 13 2.88 -0.47 -4.73
C ALA A 13 2.51 0.38 -3.51
N ALA A 14 1.75 1.43 -3.75
CA ALA A 14 1.23 2.32 -2.71
C ALA A 14 -0.14 2.86 -3.15
N GLY A 15 -0.84 3.54 -2.23
CA GLY A 15 -2.16 4.12 -2.50
C GLY A 15 -3.16 3.09 -3.00
N GLY A 16 -4.00 3.48 -3.97
CA GLY A 16 -5.05 2.61 -4.51
C GLY A 16 -4.56 1.36 -5.25
N ALA A 17 -3.26 1.27 -5.56
CA ALA A 17 -2.65 0.07 -6.13
C ALA A 17 -2.20 -0.94 -5.06
N ALA A 18 -2.12 -0.52 -3.79
CA ALA A 18 -1.81 -1.36 -2.65
C ALA A 18 -3.08 -1.78 -1.89
N ILE A 19 -2.95 -2.77 -1.00
CA ILE A 19 -4.03 -3.06 -0.05
C ILE A 19 -4.22 -1.86 0.88
N GLY A 20 -5.46 -1.38 0.95
CA GLY A 20 -5.85 -0.32 1.87
C GLY A 20 -5.95 -0.80 3.31
N ILE A 21 -6.08 0.17 4.23
CA ILE A 21 -6.21 -0.07 5.68
C ILE A 21 -7.67 -0.18 6.15
N SER A 22 -8.62 0.03 5.26
CA SER A 22 -10.05 0.02 5.58
C SER A 22 -10.58 -1.40 5.73
N GLY A 23 -11.48 -1.60 6.68
CA GLY A 23 -12.24 -2.83 6.85
C GLY A 23 -13.37 -2.96 5.82
N ASN A 24 -14.21 -4.00 6.00
CA ASN A 24 -15.28 -4.29 5.05
C ASN A 24 -16.45 -3.28 5.12
N GLY A 25 -16.95 -2.89 3.95
CA GLY A 25 -18.11 -2.01 3.82
C GLY A 25 -17.86 -0.58 4.32
N ALA A 26 -18.93 0.23 4.31
CA ALA A 26 -18.87 1.63 4.73
C ALA A 26 -18.46 1.80 6.19
N SER A 27 -18.88 0.90 7.08
CA SER A 27 -18.50 0.91 8.50
C SER A 27 -17.03 0.64 8.75
N GLY A 28 -16.34 -0.03 7.81
CA GLY A 28 -14.90 -0.28 7.87
C GLY A 28 -14.06 0.85 7.28
N TYR A 29 -14.69 1.88 6.71
CA TYR A 29 -14.02 3.00 6.07
C TYR A 29 -14.13 4.25 6.92
N LEU A 30 -13.00 4.92 7.16
CA LEU A 30 -12.95 6.26 7.72
C LEU A 30 -12.50 7.24 6.64
N SER A 31 -13.12 8.43 6.62
CA SER A 31 -12.67 9.51 5.75
C SER A 31 -11.19 9.78 5.96
N GLY A 32 -10.43 9.86 4.87
CA GLY A 32 -8.98 10.06 4.90
C GLY A 32 -8.15 8.78 4.86
N ASN A 33 -8.72 7.58 5.05
CA ASN A 33 -7.96 6.32 4.98
C ASN A 33 -7.25 6.14 3.63
N GLY A 34 -7.90 6.54 2.53
CA GLY A 34 -7.29 6.47 1.19
C GLY A 34 -6.06 7.36 1.06
N LEU A 35 -6.14 8.62 1.50
CA LEU A 35 -5.02 9.57 1.42
C LEU A 35 -3.91 9.22 2.41
N LEU A 36 -4.27 8.81 3.63
CA LEU A 36 -3.32 8.34 4.65
C LEU A 36 -2.54 7.12 4.15
N GLY A 37 -3.24 6.13 3.60
CA GLY A 37 -2.63 4.94 3.01
C GLY A 37 -1.73 5.28 1.83
N ALA A 38 -2.16 6.18 0.94
CA ALA A 38 -1.34 6.64 -0.18
C ALA A 38 -0.05 7.33 0.27
N LEU A 39 -0.15 8.25 1.23
CA LEU A 39 1.00 9.01 1.74
C LEU A 39 1.98 8.10 2.50
N GLY A 40 1.48 7.33 3.46
CA GLY A 40 2.30 6.47 4.32
C GLY A 40 3.00 5.37 3.52
N LEU A 41 2.25 4.64 2.69
CA LEU A 41 2.84 3.58 1.85
C LEU A 41 3.76 4.16 0.78
N GLY A 42 3.43 5.32 0.20
CA GLY A 42 4.29 5.99 -0.77
C GLY A 42 5.63 6.42 -0.17
N TYR A 43 5.62 6.97 1.03
CA TYR A 43 6.82 7.31 1.77
C TYR A 43 7.70 6.08 2.06
N LEU A 44 7.09 4.97 2.51
CA LEU A 44 7.80 3.72 2.76
C LEU A 44 8.38 3.12 1.47
N ALA A 45 7.61 3.11 0.37
CA ALA A 45 8.07 2.64 -0.92
C ALA A 45 9.26 3.48 -1.42
N GLY A 46 9.18 4.81 -1.32
CA GLY A 46 10.27 5.71 -1.68
C GLY A 46 11.55 5.42 -0.89
N ARG A 47 11.44 5.23 0.42
CA ARG A 47 12.58 4.85 1.26
C ARG A 47 13.15 3.48 0.87
N ALA A 48 12.31 2.50 0.60
CA ALA A 48 12.74 1.18 0.18
C ALA A 48 13.49 1.22 -1.17
N ILE A 49 13.03 2.07 -2.10
CA ILE A 49 13.70 2.31 -3.38
C ILE A 49 15.06 2.99 -3.17
N SER A 50 15.14 4.00 -2.29
CA SER A 50 16.40 4.74 -2.05
C SER A 50 17.47 3.95 -1.29
N HIS A 51 17.10 2.88 -0.58
CA HIS A 51 18.04 2.04 0.18
C HIS A 51 18.50 0.78 -0.57
N GLY A 52 18.02 0.55 -1.80
CA GLY A 52 18.44 -0.56 -2.68
C GLY A 52 19.22 -0.07 -3.88
#